data_AF-A0A381VVQ2-F1
#
_entry.id   AF-A0A381VVQ2-F1
#
_cell.length_a   1.000
_cell.length_b   1.000
_cell.length_c   1.000
_cell.angle_alpha   90.00
_cell.angle_beta   90.00
_cell.angle_gamma   90.00
#
_symmetry.space_group_name_H-M   'P 1'
#
loop_
_entity.id
_entity.type
_entity.pdbx_description
1 polymer ?
#
loop_
_entity_poly.entity_id
_entity_poly.type
_entity_poly.pdbx_seq_one_letter_code
_entity_poly.pdbx_strand_id
1 'polypeptide(L)' 'MDSIPSKILIRTPNWLGDLVMSTGFLRAVLETFPDSQVDIILKSGF' A
#
# COMPACT_ATOMS: atom_id res chain seq x y z
N MET A 1 15.81 -11.55 -15.08
CA MET A 1 15.72 -10.21 -14.47
C MET A 1 14.24 -9.97 -14.27
N ASP A 2 13.76 -10.10 -13.04
CA ASP A 2 12.35 -9.87 -12.73
C ASP A 2 11.99 -8.43 -13.06
N SER A 3 10.86 -8.25 -13.73
CA SER A 3 10.37 -6.92 -14.12
C SER A 3 9.81 -6.21 -12.90
N ILE A 4 10.22 -4.95 -12.72
CA ILE A 4 9.68 -4.10 -11.65
C ILE A 4 8.18 -3.91 -11.91
N PRO A 5 7.29 -4.22 -10.95
CA PRO A 5 5.85 -4.22 -11.17
C PRO A 5 5.34 -2.79 -11.37
N SER A 6 4.89 -2.45 -12.58
CA SER A 6 4.44 -1.08 -12.90
C SER A 6 3.15 -0.65 -12.18
N LYS A 7 2.34 -1.60 -11.70
CA LYS A 7 1.07 -1.34 -10.99
C LYS A 7 0.93 -2.25 -9.78
N ILE A 8 0.64 -1.66 -8.63
CA ILE A 8 0.51 -2.34 -7.34
C ILE A 8 -0.83 -1.95 -6.71
N LEU A 9 -1.63 -2.93 -6.32
CA LEU A 9 -2.87 -2.72 -5.57
C LEU A 9 -2.69 -3.22 -4.14
N ILE A 10 -2.87 -2.35 -3.16
CA ILE A 10 -2.79 -2.69 -1.74
C ILE A 10 -4.19 -2.61 -1.13
N ARG A 11 -4.65 -3.70 -0.52
CA ARG A 11 -5.88 -3.71 0.28
C ARG A 11 -5.50 -3.59 1.76
N THR A 12 -5.87 -2.49 2.40
CA THR A 12 -5.50 -2.27 3.80
C THR A 12 -6.38 -3.08 4.75
N PRO A 13 -5.96 -3.26 6.01
CA PRO A 13 -6.83 -3.76 7.06
C PRO A 13 -8.10 -2.91 7.22
N ASN A 14 -9.15 -3.52 7.77
CA ASN A 14 -10.47 -2.89 7.90
C ASN A 14 -10.66 -2.11 9.21
N TRP A 15 -9.78 -2.30 10.20
CA TRP A 15 -9.82 -1.62 11.49
C TRP A 15 -8.83 -0.46 11.50
N LEU A 16 -9.23 0.69 12.07
CA LEU A 16 -8.40 1.90 12.09
C LEU A 16 -7.04 1.66 12.76
N GLY A 17 -7.01 0.93 13.88
CA GLY A 17 -5.76 0.63 14.59
C GLY A 17 -4.76 -0.14 13.72
N ASP A 18 -5.22 -1.19 13.04
CA ASP A 18 -4.39 -2.00 12.15
C ASP A 18 -3.92 -1.21 10.92
N LEU A 19 -4.77 -0.30 10.43
CA LEU A 19 -4.41 0.61 9.35
C LEU A 19 -3.27 1.55 9.77
N VAL A 20 -3.36 2.14 10.96
CA VAL A 20 -2.29 3.00 11.51
C VAL A 20 -0.98 2.23 11.61
N MET A 21 -1.01 0.98 12.09
CA MET A 21 0.18 0.13 12.16
C MET A 21 0.74 -0.22 10.76
N SER A 22 -0.13 -0.33 9.76
CA SER A 22 0.25 -0.65 8.37
C SER A 22 0.91 0.52 7.62
N THR A 23 0.87 1.74 8.15
CA THR A 23 1.44 2.92 7.47
C THR A 23 2.95 2.80 7.18
N GLY A 24 3.71 2.13 8.07
CA GLY A 24 5.13 1.86 7.85
C GLY A 24 5.37 0.97 6.63
N PHE A 25 4.54 -0.05 6.44
CA PHE A 25 4.57 -0.89 5.24
C PHE A 25 4.21 -0.10 3.98
N LEU A 26 3.14 0.70 4.01
CA LEU A 26 2.72 1.51 2.86
C LEU A 26 3.86 2.44 2.41
N ARG A 27 4.53 3.08 3.38
CA ARG A 27 5.65 3.95 3.10
C ARG A 27 6.83 3.20 2.49
N ALA A 28 7.20 2.04 3.03
CA ALA A 28 8.27 1.22 2.48
C ALA A 28 7.99 0.78 1.03
N VAL A 29 6.74 0.45 0.69
CA VAL A 29 6.36 0.11 -0.69
C VAL A 29 6.54 1.30 -1.63
N LEU A 30 6.07 2.48 -1.24
CA LEU A 30 6.22 3.71 -2.05
C LEU A 30 7.69 4.09 -2.25
N GLU A 31 8.54 3.92 -1.21
CA GLU A 31 9.98 4.18 -1.28
C GLU A 31 10.73 3.14 -2.14
N THR A 32 10.29 1.88 -2.12
CA THR A 32 10.92 0.78 -2.87
C THR A 32 10.56 0.82 -4.36
N PHE A 33 9.35 1.27 -4.68
CA PHE A 33 8.79 1.27 -6.03
C PHE A 33 8.37 2.69 -6.47
N PRO A 34 9.31 3.65 -6.55
CA PRO A 34 8.99 5.05 -6.78
C PRO A 34 8.32 5.33 -8.14
N ASP A 35 8.61 4.49 -9.14
CA ASP A 35 8.07 4.62 -10.50
C ASP A 35 6.78 3.82 -10.73
N SER A 36 6.31 3.08 -9.71
CA SER A 36 5.13 2.23 -9.82
C SER A 36 3.87 3.00 -9.43
N GLN A 37 2.77 2.78 -10.16
CA GLN A 37 1.47 3.26 -9.72
C GLN A 37 0.97 2.38 -8.57
N VAL A 38 0.79 2.97 -7.39
CA VAL A 38 0.30 2.27 -6.19
C VAL A 38 -1.08 2.76 -5.81
N ASP A 39 -2.09 1.90 -5.97
CA ASP A 39 -3.46 2.16 -5.56
C ASP A 39 -3.74 1.50 -4.20
N ILE A 40 -4.35 2.23 -3.27
CA ILE A 40 -4.62 1.77 -1.91
C ILE A 40 -6.13 1.74 -1.67
N ILE A 41 -6.68 0.56 -1.38
CA ILE A 41 -8.09 0.37 -1.05
C ILE A 41 -8.25 0.39 0.47
N LEU A 42 -9.05 1.34 0.93
CA LEU A 42 -9.51 1.47 2.30
C LEU A 42 -11.02 1.25 2.39
N LYS A 43 -11.48 0.64 3.48
CA LYS A 43 -12.91 0.50 3.74
C LYS A 43 -13.49 1.85 4.17
N SER A 44 -14.50 2.38 3.48
CA SER A 44 -15.16 3.61 3.94
C SER A 44 -15.93 3.38 5.25
N GLY A 45 -15.98 4.40 6.12
CA GLY A 45 -16.87 4.42 7.29
C GLY A 45 -16.29 3.79 8.56
N PHE A 46 -15.00 4.01 8.82
CA PHE A 46 -14.39 3.73 10.11
C PHE A 46 -14.88 4.70 11.19
#